data_AF-A0A2V6CQU7-F1
#
_entry.id   AF-A0A2V6CQU7-F1
#
_cell.length_a   1.000
_cell.length_b   1.000
_cell.length_c   1.000
_cell.angle_alpha   90.00
_cell.angle_beta   90.00
_cell.angle_gamma   90.00
#
_symmetry.space_group_name_H-M   'P 1'
#
loop_
_entity.id
_entity.type
_entity.pdbx_description
1 polymer ?
#
loop_
_entity_poly.entity_id
_entity_poly.type
_entity_poly.pdbx_seq_one_letter_code
_entity_poly.pdbx_strand_id
1 'polypeptide(L)'
;MRNEKAGFDVKNSASTIGDRPLIFPSRLFYAFSANGADSFPAWGNAPGNRPGETSALKAGFISMLSSNALSRAFSADAWWFDSSPRAMPQASHEDAPLALKKHPPPKVKIKAAARGFTTLLVALLCLTLTQRALAVGGVDATPSPAPAHEISFTHPKETKLDNGLRVIVAERPSLPLLAMELIIRIGSEKDPNDRAGTASLTGSLLTKGTEKMTAPEIANAIESLGGTIFSSGVSDYSNAGVVVMSSKAESALTILADIVLHPTFKQEEIDRLRRQSLDGLRVALQQPGSLASYVLGRVVYGDGEYGHASGGTPETLPAIQRSDILNFYENYYRPDNATLVFSGNVSFEQGKEYAEKFFGSWKVNQTVPRPVSATAGTWKPTTVVVDMPEAGQASVSVTKPAIKRDSPDYYAGLVANAVLGNGFGSRLNREIRIKRGLSYGARSSLDARRDTGAFTASA
;
A
#
# COMPACT_ATOMS: atom_id res chain seq x y z
N MET A 1 32.10 49.09 -30.70
CA MET A 1 30.69 48.93 -30.29
C MET A 1 30.51 47.44 -30.01
N ARG A 2 30.27 47.04 -28.76
CA ARG A 2 28.94 46.79 -28.14
C ARG A 2 28.05 45.84 -28.97
N ASN A 3 27.30 44.87 -28.45
CA ASN A 3 27.10 44.25 -27.12
C ASN A 3 26.43 42.87 -27.40
N GLU A 4 26.44 41.81 -26.59
CA GLU A 4 27.02 41.50 -25.26
C GLU A 4 27.07 39.95 -25.08
N LYS A 5 27.49 39.43 -23.91
CA LYS A 5 27.26 38.03 -23.50
C LYS A 5 26.31 38.00 -22.30
N ALA A 6 25.19 37.29 -22.39
CA ALA A 6 24.39 36.94 -21.21
C ALA A 6 24.84 35.58 -20.66
N GLY A 7 25.65 35.61 -19.60
CA GLY A 7 25.96 34.41 -18.82
C GLY A 7 24.83 34.11 -17.84
N PHE A 8 24.55 32.84 -17.58
CA PHE A 8 23.63 32.43 -16.53
C PHE A 8 24.41 32.25 -15.22
N ASP A 9 24.08 33.06 -14.22
CA ASP A 9 24.78 33.11 -12.92
C ASP A 9 24.30 31.99 -11.99
N VAL A 10 25.15 30.99 -11.77
CA VAL A 10 24.91 29.94 -10.77
C VAL A 10 25.27 30.50 -9.39
N LYS A 11 24.27 31.04 -8.68
CA LYS A 11 24.45 31.42 -7.29
C LYS A 11 24.63 30.20 -6.39
N ASN A 12 25.90 29.92 -6.10
CA ASN A 12 26.34 28.97 -5.09
C ASN A 12 25.70 29.27 -3.73
N SER A 13 24.89 28.33 -3.23
CA SER A 13 24.81 28.03 -1.79
C SER A 13 25.30 26.58 -1.59
N ALA A 14 26.52 26.45 -1.08
CA ALA A 14 27.20 25.16 -1.06
C ALA A 14 26.61 24.20 -0.01
N SER A 15 26.22 23.01 -0.47
CA SER A 15 26.30 21.78 0.34
C SER A 15 26.50 20.58 -0.59
N THR A 16 27.76 20.20 -0.78
CA THR A 16 28.15 19.00 -1.53
C THR A 16 27.90 17.75 -0.68
N ILE A 17 27.19 16.76 -1.24
CA ILE A 17 27.12 15.39 -0.71
C ILE A 17 27.35 14.43 -1.88
N GLY A 18 28.56 13.89 -1.99
CA GLY A 18 28.94 12.83 -2.94
C GLY A 18 29.23 13.29 -4.37
N ASP A 19 30.48 13.15 -4.81
CA ASP A 19 30.93 13.52 -6.15
C ASP A 19 30.52 12.51 -7.25
N ARG A 20 29.23 12.48 -7.64
CA ARG A 20 28.77 11.97 -8.95
C ARG A 20 27.53 12.73 -9.45
N PRO A 21 27.50 13.22 -10.71
CA PRO A 21 26.31 13.82 -11.28
C PRO A 21 25.27 12.75 -11.64
N LEU A 22 24.01 12.97 -11.26
CA LEU A 22 22.85 12.20 -11.74
C LEU A 22 22.53 12.64 -13.17
N ILE A 23 22.49 11.70 -14.13
CA ILE A 23 22.21 11.97 -15.55
C ILE A 23 21.09 11.02 -16.00
N PHE A 24 19.97 11.57 -16.50
CA PHE A 24 18.83 10.81 -17.02
C PHE A 24 18.60 11.10 -18.51
N PRO A 25 18.46 10.07 -19.38
CA PRO A 25 18.10 10.24 -20.78
C PRO A 25 16.57 10.31 -21.00
N SER A 26 16.15 10.88 -22.13
CA SER A 26 14.75 11.26 -22.40
C SER A 26 14.01 10.36 -23.41
N ARG A 27 12.68 10.28 -23.23
CA ARG A 27 11.59 9.82 -24.14
C ARG A 27 10.92 8.43 -23.90
N LEU A 28 9.63 8.41 -24.26
CA LEU A 28 8.58 7.47 -23.84
C LEU A 28 8.40 6.24 -24.74
N PHE A 29 7.71 5.19 -24.25
CA PHE A 29 6.33 4.81 -24.65
C PHE A 29 5.76 3.75 -23.65
N TYR A 30 4.43 3.57 -23.61
CA TYR A 30 3.60 2.84 -22.61
C TYR A 30 3.93 1.32 -22.43
N ALA A 31 3.52 0.56 -21.38
CA ALA A 31 2.39 0.71 -20.44
C ALA A 31 2.53 -0.08 -19.09
N PHE A 32 1.71 0.30 -18.09
CA PHE A 32 1.26 -0.40 -16.85
C PHE A 32 2.26 -1.04 -15.86
N SER A 33 2.09 -0.69 -14.58
CA SER A 33 2.82 -1.19 -13.40
C SER A 33 1.87 -1.36 -12.21
N ALA A 34 2.19 -2.25 -11.27
CA ALA A 34 1.45 -2.45 -10.02
C ALA A 34 2.43 -2.54 -8.83
N ASN A 35 2.34 -1.59 -7.90
CA ASN A 35 2.98 -1.66 -6.59
C ASN A 35 1.88 -1.62 -5.52
N GLY A 36 1.67 -2.75 -4.85
CA GLY A 36 0.80 -2.84 -3.68
C GLY A 36 1.57 -2.49 -2.41
N ALA A 37 1.08 -1.51 -1.65
CA ALA A 37 1.49 -1.30 -0.26
C ALA A 37 0.31 -1.70 0.63
N ASP A 38 0.54 -2.63 1.57
CA ASP A 38 -0.52 -3.18 2.40
C ASP A 38 -1.05 -2.16 3.41
N SER A 39 -2.35 -1.87 3.32
CA SER A 39 -3.14 -1.31 4.41
C SER A 39 -4.62 -1.61 4.25
N PHE A 40 -5.04 -2.82 4.64
CA PHE A 40 -6.47 -3.16 4.80
C PHE A 40 -6.98 -2.74 6.20
N PRO A 41 -7.95 -1.82 6.32
CA PRO A 41 -8.68 -1.63 7.56
C PRO A 41 -9.72 -2.74 7.72
N ALA A 42 -9.75 -3.38 8.89
CA ALA A 42 -10.75 -4.38 9.22
C ALA A 42 -12.16 -3.77 9.30
N TRP A 43 -13.12 -4.34 8.57
CA TRP A 43 -14.54 -3.98 8.71
C TRP A 43 -15.18 -4.76 9.86
N GLY A 44 -15.72 -4.05 10.84
CA GLY A 44 -16.47 -4.63 11.95
C GLY A 44 -17.92 -4.94 11.57
N ASN A 45 -18.45 -6.05 12.09
CA ASN A 45 -19.85 -6.43 11.87
C ASN A 45 -20.84 -5.49 12.60
N ALA A 46 -21.97 -5.19 11.95
CA ALA A 46 -23.15 -4.61 12.60
C ALA A 46 -24.15 -5.74 12.99
N PRO A 47 -24.87 -5.63 14.13
CA PRO A 47 -25.70 -6.73 14.63
C PRO A 47 -27.18 -6.65 14.26
N GLY A 48 -27.70 -7.75 13.71
CA GLY A 48 -29.10 -8.22 13.82
C GLY A 48 -30.22 -7.43 13.14
N ASN A 49 -31.36 -8.01 12.77
CA ASN A 49 -31.83 -9.38 12.60
C ASN A 49 -33.30 -9.26 12.15
N ARG A 50 -33.80 -10.07 11.21
CA ARG A 50 -35.21 -10.55 11.21
C ARG A 50 -35.36 -11.75 10.26
N PRO A 51 -36.16 -12.77 10.62
CA PRO A 51 -36.14 -14.05 9.92
C PRO A 51 -37.25 -14.17 8.86
N GLY A 52 -36.98 -15.01 7.86
CA GLY A 52 -38.02 -15.65 7.06
C GLY A 52 -38.30 -15.01 5.70
N GLU A 53 -37.50 -15.36 4.68
CA GLU A 53 -38.04 -15.71 3.36
C GLU A 53 -37.07 -16.66 2.63
N THR A 54 -37.61 -17.48 1.74
CA THR A 54 -37.11 -18.85 1.50
C THR A 54 -36.52 -19.08 0.10
N SER A 55 -35.43 -19.86 0.08
CA SER A 55 -35.27 -21.03 -0.79
C SER A 55 -35.67 -20.94 -2.27
N ALA A 56 -35.01 -20.09 -3.07
CA ALA A 56 -35.11 -20.16 -4.55
C ALA A 56 -33.80 -19.95 -5.34
N LEU A 57 -32.68 -19.57 -4.70
CA LEU A 57 -31.42 -19.19 -5.37
C LEU A 57 -30.24 -20.17 -5.13
N LYS A 58 -30.53 -21.43 -4.75
CA LYS A 58 -29.52 -22.38 -4.24
C LYS A 58 -28.99 -23.42 -5.23
N ALA A 59 -29.25 -23.28 -6.53
CA ALA A 59 -28.91 -24.30 -7.54
C ALA A 59 -28.20 -23.79 -8.81
N GLY A 60 -27.93 -22.49 -8.95
CA GLY A 60 -27.45 -21.90 -10.22
C GLY A 60 -25.96 -21.54 -10.32
N PHE A 61 -25.17 -21.69 -9.25
CA PHE A 61 -23.89 -20.95 -9.10
C PHE A 61 -22.61 -21.81 -9.06
N ILE A 62 -22.65 -23.08 -9.49
CA ILE A 62 -21.53 -24.04 -9.35
C ILE A 62 -20.85 -24.38 -10.70
N SER A 63 -21.25 -23.76 -11.81
CA SER A 63 -20.70 -24.07 -13.15
C SER A 63 -20.41 -22.84 -14.01
N MET A 64 -19.46 -21.99 -13.62
CA MET A 64 -18.79 -21.09 -14.58
C MET A 64 -17.41 -20.62 -14.11
N LEU A 65 -16.48 -20.52 -15.08
CA LEU A 65 -15.19 -19.81 -15.05
C LEU A 65 -13.98 -20.50 -14.39
N SER A 66 -13.45 -21.49 -15.11
CA SER A 66 -12.01 -21.54 -15.37
C SER A 66 -11.53 -20.32 -16.18
N SER A 67 -10.28 -19.89 -15.97
CA SER A 67 -9.37 -19.11 -16.86
C SER A 67 -9.95 -18.14 -17.92
N ASN A 68 -9.40 -16.91 -17.96
CA ASN A 68 -9.51 -15.89 -19.03
C ASN A 68 -10.77 -15.01 -19.16
N ALA A 69 -11.61 -14.88 -18.11
CA ALA A 69 -12.74 -13.92 -18.09
C ALA A 69 -12.69 -12.85 -16.97
N LEU A 70 -11.67 -12.85 -16.10
CA LEU A 70 -11.61 -12.00 -14.89
C LEU A 70 -10.62 -10.82 -14.94
N SER A 71 -10.30 -10.33 -16.14
CA SER A 71 -9.59 -9.05 -16.35
C SER A 71 -10.47 -7.95 -16.97
N ARG A 72 -11.80 -8.18 -17.09
CA ARG A 72 -12.77 -7.24 -17.69
C ARG A 72 -14.06 -7.02 -16.88
N ALA A 73 -14.17 -7.58 -15.68
CA ALA A 73 -15.42 -7.58 -14.92
C ALA A 73 -15.25 -7.20 -13.43
N PHE A 74 -14.37 -6.24 -13.11
CA PHE A 74 -14.39 -5.48 -11.84
C PHE A 74 -13.70 -4.10 -11.98
N SER A 75 -14.03 -3.37 -13.05
CA SER A 75 -14.06 -1.91 -12.95
C SER A 75 -15.32 -1.55 -12.17
N ALA A 76 -15.18 -0.86 -11.04
CA ALA A 76 -16.33 -0.46 -10.24
C ALA A 76 -17.16 0.60 -10.99
N ASP A 77 -18.32 0.19 -11.52
CA ASP A 77 -19.33 1.14 -11.97
C ASP A 77 -19.86 1.91 -10.77
N ALA A 78 -19.45 3.17 -10.69
CA ALA A 78 -20.07 4.14 -9.82
C ALA A 78 -21.52 4.38 -10.31
N TRP A 79 -22.48 4.16 -9.41
CA TRP A 79 -23.73 4.90 -9.51
C TRP A 79 -23.42 6.38 -9.29
N TRP A 80 -23.45 7.21 -10.35
CA TRP A 80 -23.93 8.61 -10.35
C TRP A 80 -24.00 9.13 -11.80
N PHE A 81 -24.87 10.12 -12.04
CA PHE A 81 -25.26 10.63 -13.36
C PHE A 81 -24.12 11.21 -14.20
N ASP A 82 -24.15 10.92 -15.51
CA ASP A 82 -23.31 11.58 -16.53
C ASP A 82 -23.72 13.04 -16.73
N SER A 83 -22.72 13.93 -16.74
CA SER A 83 -22.88 15.33 -17.18
C SER A 83 -21.53 15.98 -17.51
N SER A 84 -20.95 15.68 -18.68
CA SER A 84 -19.97 16.58 -19.35
C SER A 84 -19.85 16.31 -20.85
N PRO A 85 -19.49 17.33 -21.67
CA PRO A 85 -19.90 17.39 -23.07
C PRO A 85 -19.00 16.60 -24.03
N ARG A 86 -19.62 16.04 -25.09
CA ARG A 86 -18.93 15.66 -26.33
C ARG A 86 -19.39 16.57 -27.47
N ALA A 87 -18.43 17.18 -28.16
CA ALA A 87 -18.66 17.92 -29.39
C ALA A 87 -18.52 16.98 -30.61
N MET A 88 -19.43 17.10 -31.57
CA MET A 88 -19.33 16.80 -33.02
C MET A 88 -20.75 16.87 -33.63
N PRO A 89 -20.93 17.11 -34.94
CA PRO A 89 -20.09 17.82 -35.91
C PRO A 89 -20.83 19.04 -36.53
N GLN A 90 -20.16 19.81 -37.39
CA GLN A 90 -20.84 20.82 -38.22
C GLN A 90 -21.70 20.15 -39.31
N ALA A 91 -22.95 20.58 -39.44
CA ALA A 91 -23.78 20.36 -40.61
C ALA A 91 -24.48 21.67 -40.98
N SER A 92 -24.42 22.03 -42.27
CA SER A 92 -25.07 23.19 -42.86
C SER A 92 -26.58 22.98 -42.99
N HIS A 93 -27.39 24.02 -42.75
CA HIS A 93 -28.49 24.45 -43.62
C HIS A 93 -29.05 25.81 -43.18
N GLU A 94 -29.76 26.47 -44.08
CA GLU A 94 -30.22 27.86 -43.99
C GLU A 94 -31.60 28.01 -43.29
N ASP A 95 -31.99 29.29 -43.14
CA ASP A 95 -33.34 29.84 -43.07
C ASP A 95 -34.11 30.09 -41.74
N ALA A 96 -34.50 31.38 -41.65
CA ALA A 96 -35.69 31.99 -41.05
C ALA A 96 -35.84 32.12 -39.50
N PRO A 97 -36.04 33.35 -38.97
CA PRO A 97 -36.32 33.59 -37.55
C PRO A 97 -37.82 33.61 -37.22
N LEU A 98 -38.21 32.93 -36.13
CA LEU A 98 -39.55 33.03 -35.52
C LEU A 98 -39.55 34.01 -34.33
N ALA A 99 -40.32 35.09 -34.43
CA ALA A 99 -40.39 36.14 -33.42
C ALA A 99 -41.43 35.84 -32.32
N LEU A 100 -41.00 35.83 -31.05
CA LEU A 100 -41.89 35.76 -29.89
C LEU A 100 -42.14 37.15 -29.29
N LYS A 101 -43.42 37.57 -29.31
CA LYS A 101 -43.88 38.85 -28.75
C LYS A 101 -43.79 38.85 -27.22
N LYS A 102 -43.16 39.89 -26.65
CA LYS A 102 -43.20 40.17 -25.20
C LYS A 102 -44.48 40.92 -24.84
N HIS A 103 -45.30 40.38 -23.94
CA HIS A 103 -46.37 41.13 -23.28
C HIS A 103 -45.87 41.72 -21.94
N PRO A 104 -46.17 43.01 -21.63
CA PRO A 104 -45.89 43.58 -20.32
C PRO A 104 -46.90 43.12 -19.26
N PRO A 105 -46.52 43.02 -17.97
CA PRO A 105 -47.43 42.60 -16.91
C PRO A 105 -48.46 43.67 -16.57
N PRO A 106 -49.67 43.29 -16.10
CA PRO A 106 -50.75 44.22 -15.78
C PRO A 106 -50.46 45.01 -14.49
N LYS A 107 -50.80 46.32 -14.51
CA LYS A 107 -50.69 47.21 -13.34
C LYS A 107 -51.92 47.08 -12.43
N VAL A 108 -51.80 46.32 -11.34
CA VAL A 108 -52.85 46.22 -10.31
C VAL A 108 -52.76 47.42 -9.35
N LYS A 109 -53.85 48.19 -9.23
CA LYS A 109 -54.00 49.25 -8.21
C LYS A 109 -54.56 48.65 -6.92
N ILE A 110 -53.75 48.53 -5.87
CA ILE A 110 -54.19 48.08 -4.55
C ILE A 110 -54.72 49.29 -3.76
N LYS A 111 -55.99 49.26 -3.34
CA LYS A 111 -56.54 50.22 -2.35
C LYS A 111 -56.14 49.77 -0.94
N ALA A 112 -55.74 50.72 -0.09
CA ALA A 112 -55.26 50.43 1.26
C ALA A 112 -56.40 49.96 2.19
N ALA A 113 -56.31 48.72 2.67
CA ALA A 113 -57.17 48.16 3.73
C ALA A 113 -56.38 48.06 5.06
N ALA A 114 -56.11 49.22 5.67
CA ALA A 114 -55.07 49.39 6.70
C ALA A 114 -55.42 48.88 8.13
N ARG A 115 -56.32 47.89 8.28
CA ARG A 115 -56.71 47.35 9.61
C ARG A 115 -56.77 45.82 9.75
N GLY A 116 -56.61 45.05 8.68
CA GLY A 116 -56.50 43.58 8.75
C GLY A 116 -55.11 43.01 8.45
N PHE A 117 -54.20 43.84 7.92
CA PHE A 117 -52.91 43.36 7.40
C PHE A 117 -51.89 43.07 8.50
N THR A 118 -51.89 43.83 9.60
CA THR A 118 -50.97 43.66 10.73
C THR A 118 -51.20 42.36 11.50
N THR A 119 -52.46 41.97 11.74
CA THR A 119 -52.79 40.69 12.38
C THR A 119 -52.44 39.50 11.48
N LEU A 120 -52.67 39.60 10.17
CA LEU A 120 -52.26 38.56 9.23
C LEU A 120 -50.73 38.44 9.11
N LEU A 121 -49.99 39.56 9.11
CA LEU A 121 -48.53 39.56 9.06
C LEU A 121 -47.92 38.95 10.33
N VAL A 122 -48.46 39.27 11.51
CA VAL A 122 -48.05 38.67 12.78
C VAL A 122 -48.34 37.17 12.82
N ALA A 123 -49.51 36.73 12.32
CA ALA A 123 -49.82 35.30 12.19
C ALA A 123 -48.85 34.58 11.24
N LEU A 124 -48.48 35.19 10.11
CA LEU A 124 -47.50 34.63 9.17
C LEU A 124 -46.07 34.62 9.74
N LEU A 125 -45.70 35.62 10.54
CA LEU A 125 -44.43 35.65 11.28
C LEU A 125 -44.39 34.52 12.32
N CYS A 126 -45.49 34.30 13.05
CA CYS A 126 -45.60 33.20 14.00
C CYS A 126 -45.55 31.81 13.33
N LEU A 127 -46.15 31.65 12.13
CA LEU A 127 -46.03 30.39 11.37
C LEU A 127 -44.60 30.16 10.83
N THR A 128 -43.90 31.20 10.39
CA THR A 128 -42.51 31.06 9.92
C THR A 128 -41.50 30.91 11.06
N LEU A 129 -41.78 31.46 12.25
CA LEU A 129 -41.00 31.22 13.48
C LEU A 129 -41.19 29.79 14.03
N THR A 130 -42.40 29.22 13.93
CA THR A 130 -42.66 27.84 14.39
C THR A 130 -42.09 26.77 13.47
N GLN A 131 -41.96 27.01 12.16
CA GLN A 131 -41.30 26.05 11.25
C GLN A 131 -39.78 25.88 11.47
N ARG A 132 -39.11 26.78 12.21
CA ARG A 132 -37.70 26.58 12.59
C ARG A 132 -37.49 25.63 13.79
N ALA A 133 -38.55 25.19 14.45
CA ALA A 133 -38.47 24.33 15.64
C ALA A 133 -38.44 22.82 15.35
N LEU A 134 -38.44 22.40 14.07
CA LEU A 134 -38.29 21.00 13.64
C LEU A 134 -37.04 20.78 12.77
N ALA A 135 -35.95 21.50 13.07
CA ALA A 135 -34.64 20.89 12.87
C ALA A 135 -34.54 19.70 13.83
N VAL A 136 -34.38 18.48 13.30
CA VAL A 136 -34.22 17.26 14.12
C VAL A 136 -32.85 17.34 14.80
N GLY A 137 -32.83 17.95 15.98
CA GLY A 137 -31.65 18.02 16.85
C GLY A 137 -31.23 16.60 17.22
N GLY A 138 -30.11 16.15 16.65
CA GLY A 138 -29.62 14.78 16.82
C GLY A 138 -28.85 14.23 15.60
N VAL A 139 -28.98 14.82 14.41
CA VAL A 139 -28.21 14.38 13.22
C VAL A 139 -26.81 14.99 13.14
N ASP A 140 -26.57 16.15 13.76
CA ASP A 140 -25.26 16.84 13.76
C ASP A 140 -24.35 16.47 14.94
N ALA A 141 -24.88 15.75 15.93
CA ALA A 141 -24.10 15.28 17.07
C ALA A 141 -23.50 13.90 16.74
N THR A 142 -22.17 13.77 16.82
CA THR A 142 -21.53 12.45 16.78
C THR A 142 -22.10 11.58 17.90
N PRO A 143 -22.60 10.36 17.61
CA PRO A 143 -23.15 9.50 18.64
C PRO A 143 -22.09 9.22 19.70
N SER A 144 -22.53 9.16 20.97
CA SER A 144 -21.65 8.76 22.08
C SER A 144 -20.98 7.42 21.74
N PRO A 145 -19.66 7.26 21.99
CA PRO A 145 -18.99 5.99 21.78
C PRO A 145 -19.75 4.84 22.45
N ALA A 146 -19.95 3.75 21.72
CA ALA A 146 -20.49 2.53 22.31
C ALA A 146 -19.59 2.08 23.48
N PRO A 147 -20.14 1.41 24.51
CA PRO A 147 -19.33 0.80 25.56
C PRO A 147 -18.22 -0.06 24.94
N ALA A 148 -17.02 0.00 25.51
CA ALA A 148 -15.92 -0.83 25.03
C ALA A 148 -16.29 -2.31 25.17
N HIS A 149 -16.40 -3.02 24.05
CA HIS A 149 -16.56 -4.47 24.07
C HIS A 149 -15.25 -5.11 24.53
N GLU A 150 -15.32 -6.05 25.47
CA GLU A 150 -14.17 -6.89 25.81
C GLU A 150 -13.81 -7.78 24.62
N ILE A 151 -12.71 -7.44 23.93
CA ILE A 151 -12.18 -8.25 22.85
C ILE A 151 -11.26 -9.30 23.46
N SER A 152 -11.77 -10.53 23.61
CA SER A 152 -10.93 -11.69 23.90
C SER A 152 -10.13 -12.06 22.65
N PHE A 153 -8.83 -11.78 22.66
CA PHE A 153 -7.91 -12.23 21.63
C PHE A 153 -7.35 -13.60 22.02
N THR A 154 -7.40 -14.58 21.12
CA THR A 154 -6.60 -15.80 21.30
C THR A 154 -5.12 -15.42 21.32
N HIS A 155 -4.47 -15.53 22.48
CA HIS A 155 -3.04 -15.30 22.58
C HIS A 155 -2.30 -16.35 21.74
N PRO A 156 -1.43 -15.95 20.79
CA PRO A 156 -0.63 -16.90 20.05
C PRO A 156 0.26 -17.71 20.99
N LYS A 157 0.36 -19.02 20.73
CA LYS A 157 1.29 -19.91 21.44
C LYS A 157 2.56 -20.06 20.63
N GLU A 158 3.70 -20.17 21.31
CA GLU A 158 5.01 -20.22 20.68
C GLU A 158 5.81 -21.45 21.11
N THR A 159 6.64 -21.95 20.19
CA THR A 159 7.67 -22.95 20.48
C THR A 159 8.90 -22.69 19.61
N LYS A 160 9.95 -23.47 19.83
CA LYS A 160 11.18 -23.43 19.05
C LYS A 160 11.58 -24.87 18.74
N LEU A 161 11.88 -25.16 17.48
CA LEU A 161 12.39 -26.47 17.05
C LEU A 161 13.88 -26.60 17.39
N ASP A 162 14.37 -27.83 17.41
CA ASP A 162 15.78 -28.14 17.75
C ASP A 162 16.78 -27.47 16.79
N ASN A 163 16.39 -27.27 15.52
CA ASN A 163 17.21 -26.57 14.53
C ASN A 163 17.25 -25.04 14.67
N GLY A 164 16.51 -24.48 15.64
CA GLY A 164 16.49 -23.05 15.91
C GLY A 164 15.24 -22.31 15.43
N LEU A 165 14.41 -22.92 14.57
CA LEU A 165 13.22 -22.26 14.01
C LEU A 165 12.20 -21.92 15.11
N ARG A 166 11.85 -20.63 15.24
CA ARG A 166 10.73 -20.20 16.08
C ARG A 166 9.41 -20.47 15.36
N VAL A 167 8.44 -21.03 16.06
CA VAL A 167 7.11 -21.36 15.55
C VAL A 167 6.06 -20.63 16.39
N ILE A 168 5.14 -19.94 15.73
CA ILE A 168 4.02 -19.22 16.37
C ILE A 168 2.71 -19.77 15.81
N VAL A 169 1.74 -20.07 16.67
CA VAL A 169 0.40 -20.52 16.26
C VAL A 169 -0.67 -19.59 16.85
N ALA A 170 -1.36 -18.87 15.98
CA ALA A 170 -2.52 -18.03 16.30
C ALA A 170 -3.82 -18.78 15.91
N GLU A 171 -4.33 -19.58 16.84
CA GLU A 171 -5.49 -20.45 16.65
C GLU A 171 -6.80 -19.64 16.46
N ARG A 172 -7.48 -19.88 15.32
CA ARG A 172 -8.73 -19.23 14.90
C ARG A 172 -9.65 -20.24 14.20
N PRO A 173 -10.35 -21.11 14.95
CA PRO A 173 -11.10 -22.25 14.39
C PRO A 173 -12.40 -21.87 13.65
N SER A 174 -12.81 -20.60 13.69
CA SER A 174 -14.09 -20.14 13.13
C SER A 174 -14.15 -20.05 11.60
N LEU A 175 -13.00 -20.17 10.91
CA LEU A 175 -12.92 -20.20 9.45
C LEU A 175 -12.09 -21.40 9.01
N PRO A 176 -12.50 -22.18 7.98
CA PRO A 176 -11.78 -23.37 7.51
C PRO A 176 -10.53 -23.02 6.67
N LEU A 177 -9.87 -21.92 7.00
CA LEU A 177 -8.68 -21.38 6.33
C LEU A 177 -7.47 -21.51 7.24
N LEU A 178 -6.30 -21.67 6.62
CA LEU A 178 -5.01 -21.64 7.27
C LEU A 178 -4.05 -20.77 6.44
N ALA A 179 -3.53 -19.72 7.06
CA ALA A 179 -2.42 -18.92 6.57
C ALA A 179 -1.13 -19.39 7.24
N MET A 180 -0.08 -19.56 6.44
CA MET A 180 1.24 -20.03 6.87
C MET A 180 2.29 -19.14 6.24
N GLU A 181 3.08 -18.47 7.07
CA GLU A 181 4.08 -17.51 6.60
C GLU A 181 5.41 -17.73 7.33
N LEU A 182 6.47 -17.96 6.56
CA LEU A 182 7.83 -17.96 7.05
C LEU A 182 8.42 -16.57 6.88
N ILE A 183 8.73 -15.92 8.01
CA ILE A 183 9.37 -14.62 8.07
C ILE A 183 10.84 -14.82 8.39
N ILE A 184 11.73 -14.39 7.51
CA ILE A 184 13.18 -14.42 7.67
C ILE A 184 13.61 -13.02 8.08
N ARG A 185 14.35 -12.89 9.19
CA ARG A 185 14.61 -11.61 9.87
C ARG A 185 15.73 -10.79 9.22
N ILE A 186 15.75 -10.75 7.90
CA ILE A 186 16.76 -10.12 7.05
C ILE A 186 16.09 -9.62 5.76
N GLY A 187 16.48 -8.48 5.26
CA GLY A 187 15.96 -7.90 4.03
C GLY A 187 17.03 -7.11 3.30
N SER A 188 16.63 -6.05 2.61
CA SER A 188 17.56 -5.22 1.84
C SER A 188 18.58 -4.49 2.71
N GLU A 189 18.46 -4.46 4.04
CA GLU A 189 19.44 -3.83 4.93
C GLU A 189 20.82 -4.51 4.94
N LYS A 190 20.99 -5.58 4.14
CA LYS A 190 22.27 -6.24 3.85
C LYS A 190 22.63 -6.27 2.36
N ASP A 191 21.93 -5.53 1.52
CA ASP A 191 22.40 -5.32 0.14
C ASP A 191 23.67 -4.45 0.16
N PRO A 192 24.73 -4.82 -0.56
CA PRO A 192 25.81 -3.88 -0.86
C PRO A 192 25.27 -2.67 -1.64
N ASN A 193 25.81 -1.47 -1.40
CA ASN A 193 25.33 -0.24 -2.06
C ASN A 193 25.42 -0.31 -3.61
N ASP A 194 26.36 -1.07 -4.17
CA ASP A 194 26.51 -1.31 -5.62
C ASP A 194 25.72 -2.54 -6.11
N ARG A 195 24.94 -3.19 -5.23
CA ARG A 195 24.07 -4.37 -5.47
C ARG A 195 22.70 -4.22 -4.80
N ALA A 196 22.25 -2.97 -4.58
CA ALA A 196 20.92 -2.66 -4.07
C ALA A 196 19.84 -3.38 -4.90
N GLY A 197 18.91 -4.08 -4.24
CA GLY A 197 17.91 -4.96 -4.85
C GLY A 197 18.18 -6.47 -4.68
N THR A 198 19.32 -6.87 -4.09
CA THR A 198 19.70 -8.29 -3.98
C THR A 198 18.73 -9.08 -3.10
N ALA A 199 18.38 -8.59 -1.92
CA ALA A 199 17.40 -9.22 -1.04
C ALA A 199 16.01 -9.30 -1.68
N SER A 200 15.59 -8.23 -2.39
CA SER A 200 14.29 -8.15 -3.03
C SER A 200 14.14 -9.14 -4.19
N LEU A 201 15.17 -9.26 -5.04
CA LEU A 201 15.24 -10.30 -6.06
C LEU A 201 15.26 -11.69 -5.42
N THR A 202 16.10 -11.93 -4.40
CA THR A 202 16.21 -13.23 -3.72
C THR A 202 14.86 -13.71 -3.16
N GLY A 203 14.16 -12.84 -2.42
CA GLY A 203 12.83 -13.16 -1.87
C GLY A 203 11.76 -13.36 -2.95
N SER A 204 11.77 -12.55 -4.01
CA SER A 204 10.81 -12.68 -5.12
C SER A 204 11.05 -13.92 -6.00
N LEU A 205 12.29 -14.44 -6.04
CA LEU A 205 12.68 -15.61 -6.83
C LEU A 205 12.32 -16.96 -6.20
N LEU A 206 12.00 -17.04 -4.91
CA LEU A 206 11.63 -18.30 -4.24
C LEU A 206 10.46 -19.00 -4.96
N THR A 207 9.43 -18.24 -5.32
CA THR A 207 8.27 -18.74 -6.10
C THR A 207 8.55 -18.95 -7.59
N LYS A 208 9.80 -18.83 -8.07
CA LYS A 208 10.16 -18.91 -9.49
C LYS A 208 10.83 -20.23 -9.90
N GLY A 209 11.09 -21.12 -8.96
CA GLY A 209 11.35 -22.53 -9.28
C GLY A 209 12.28 -23.23 -8.31
N THR A 210 11.97 -24.49 -8.05
CA THR A 210 12.76 -25.42 -7.25
C THR A 210 13.42 -26.46 -8.13
N GLU A 211 14.12 -27.43 -7.52
CA GLU A 211 14.64 -28.60 -8.23
C GLU A 211 13.51 -29.46 -8.83
N LYS A 212 12.31 -29.43 -8.22
CA LYS A 212 11.17 -30.31 -8.56
C LYS A 212 10.09 -29.61 -9.38
N MET A 213 9.95 -28.30 -9.27
CA MET A 213 8.83 -27.54 -9.85
C MET A 213 9.28 -26.23 -10.47
N THR A 214 8.79 -25.93 -11.67
CA THR A 214 8.92 -24.62 -12.33
C THR A 214 7.91 -23.60 -11.78
N ALA A 215 8.12 -22.30 -12.04
CA ALA A 215 7.20 -21.25 -11.58
C ALA A 215 5.72 -21.48 -11.97
N PRO A 216 5.38 -21.91 -13.21
CA PRO A 216 4.00 -22.23 -13.58
C PRO A 216 3.45 -23.45 -12.83
N GLU A 217 4.27 -24.47 -12.58
CA GLU A 217 3.83 -25.66 -11.83
C GLU A 217 3.55 -25.33 -10.36
N ILE A 218 4.38 -24.50 -9.72
CA ILE A 218 4.14 -23.98 -8.36
C ILE A 218 2.80 -23.23 -8.31
N ALA A 219 2.57 -22.32 -9.27
CA ALA A 219 1.34 -21.54 -9.33
C ALA A 219 0.10 -22.44 -9.55
N ASN A 220 0.13 -23.31 -10.56
CA ASN A 220 -0.97 -24.21 -10.91
C ASN A 220 -1.30 -25.19 -9.76
N ALA A 221 -0.29 -25.70 -9.05
CA ALA A 221 -0.48 -26.59 -7.92
C ALA A 221 -1.19 -25.88 -6.76
N ILE A 222 -0.82 -24.65 -6.44
CA ILE A 222 -1.47 -23.85 -5.38
C ILE A 222 -2.88 -23.41 -5.78
N GLU A 223 -3.08 -23.00 -7.04
CA GLU A 223 -4.41 -22.66 -7.57
C GLU A 223 -5.36 -23.88 -7.50
N SER A 224 -4.85 -25.09 -7.79
CA SER A 224 -5.59 -26.36 -7.66
C SER A 224 -5.96 -26.72 -6.22
N LEU A 225 -5.30 -26.13 -5.21
CA LEU A 225 -5.68 -26.24 -3.79
C LEU A 225 -6.68 -25.14 -3.36
N GLY A 226 -7.09 -24.25 -4.27
CA GLY A 226 -7.90 -23.07 -3.97
C GLY A 226 -7.16 -22.03 -3.14
N GLY A 227 -5.83 -21.97 -3.26
CA GLY A 227 -4.97 -21.12 -2.44
C GLY A 227 -4.25 -20.01 -3.18
N THR A 228 -3.45 -19.26 -2.42
CA THR A 228 -2.52 -18.24 -2.92
C THR A 228 -1.17 -18.44 -2.27
N ILE A 229 -0.08 -18.33 -3.04
CA ILE A 229 1.31 -18.36 -2.57
C ILE A 229 2.01 -17.06 -2.93
N PHE A 230 2.87 -16.58 -2.05
CA PHE A 230 3.62 -15.34 -2.22
C PHE A 230 5.03 -15.44 -1.64
N SER A 231 5.94 -14.61 -2.15
CA SER A 231 7.26 -14.41 -1.56
C SER A 231 7.80 -13.02 -1.88
N SER A 232 8.53 -12.40 -0.95
CA SER A 232 9.11 -11.07 -1.15
C SER A 232 10.38 -10.87 -0.31
N GLY A 233 11.15 -9.84 -0.67
CA GLY A 233 12.20 -9.27 0.17
C GLY A 233 11.99 -7.76 0.27
N VAL A 234 11.87 -7.25 1.49
CA VAL A 234 11.63 -5.82 1.80
C VAL A 234 12.76 -5.27 2.69
N SER A 235 12.56 -4.11 3.32
CA SER A 235 13.66 -3.36 3.95
C SER A 235 14.36 -4.07 5.12
N ASP A 236 13.63 -4.80 5.98
CA ASP A 236 14.19 -5.43 7.20
C ASP A 236 13.74 -6.89 7.43
N TYR A 237 13.03 -7.47 6.46
CA TYR A 237 12.68 -8.89 6.43
C TYR A 237 12.43 -9.37 4.99
N SER A 238 12.43 -10.68 4.81
CA SER A 238 11.96 -11.40 3.63
C SER A 238 10.95 -12.43 4.08
N ASN A 239 9.99 -12.77 3.22
CA ASN A 239 8.96 -13.75 3.54
C ASN A 239 8.65 -14.70 2.39
N ALA A 240 8.12 -15.85 2.74
CA ALA A 240 7.39 -16.75 1.85
C ALA A 240 6.16 -17.27 2.60
N GLY A 241 5.01 -17.28 1.96
CA GLY A 241 3.78 -17.70 2.62
C GLY A 241 2.72 -18.23 1.67
N VAL A 242 1.77 -18.95 2.25
CA VAL A 242 0.66 -19.58 1.54
C VAL A 242 -0.62 -19.49 2.38
N VAL A 243 -1.75 -19.28 1.70
CA VAL A 243 -3.09 -19.33 2.30
C VAL A 243 -3.92 -20.37 1.55
N VAL A 244 -4.50 -21.32 2.28
CA VAL A 244 -5.33 -22.41 1.74
C VAL A 244 -6.47 -22.76 2.71
N MET A 245 -7.39 -23.62 2.29
CA MET A 245 -8.26 -24.33 3.22
C MET A 245 -7.43 -25.24 4.17
N SER A 246 -7.80 -25.34 5.44
CA SER A 246 -7.07 -26.18 6.42
C SER A 246 -6.96 -27.65 5.99
N SER A 247 -7.94 -28.17 5.24
CA SER A 247 -7.93 -29.54 4.69
C SER A 247 -6.88 -29.76 3.57
N LYS A 248 -6.22 -28.69 3.11
CA LYS A 248 -5.15 -28.70 2.10
C LYS A 248 -3.80 -28.27 2.67
N ALA A 249 -3.70 -28.05 3.99
CA ALA A 249 -2.51 -27.54 4.67
C ALA A 249 -1.23 -28.33 4.32
N GLU A 250 -1.29 -29.66 4.38
CA GLU A 250 -0.13 -30.53 4.16
C GLU A 250 0.43 -30.44 2.73
N SER A 251 -0.44 -30.40 1.72
CA SER A 251 -0.04 -30.20 0.32
C SER A 251 0.56 -28.81 0.09
N ALA A 252 -0.03 -27.78 0.71
CA ALA A 252 0.48 -26.41 0.61
C ALA A 252 1.82 -26.22 1.32
N LEU A 253 2.00 -26.85 2.49
CA LEU A 253 3.26 -26.88 3.24
C LEU A 253 4.36 -27.62 2.49
N THR A 254 4.02 -28.68 1.75
CA THR A 254 4.98 -29.39 0.89
C THR A 254 5.59 -28.43 -0.13
N ILE A 255 4.75 -27.60 -0.77
CA ILE A 255 5.19 -26.60 -1.76
C ILE A 255 5.92 -25.43 -1.07
N LEU A 256 5.41 -24.92 0.05
CA LEU A 256 6.05 -23.83 0.81
C LEU A 256 7.45 -24.22 1.30
N ALA A 257 7.62 -25.44 1.81
CA ALA A 257 8.93 -25.95 2.21
C ALA A 257 9.86 -26.10 1.01
N ASP A 258 9.39 -26.64 -0.12
CA ASP A 258 10.22 -26.81 -1.32
C ASP A 258 10.73 -25.47 -1.87
N ILE A 259 9.89 -24.42 -1.93
CA ILE A 259 10.33 -23.08 -2.40
C ILE A 259 11.27 -22.34 -1.42
N VAL A 260 11.21 -22.69 -0.13
CA VAL A 260 12.11 -22.11 0.88
C VAL A 260 13.43 -22.86 0.95
N LEU A 261 13.41 -24.19 0.90
CA LEU A 261 14.56 -25.05 1.18
C LEU A 261 15.35 -25.45 -0.08
N HIS A 262 14.69 -25.50 -1.23
CA HIS A 262 15.25 -25.97 -2.50
C HIS A 262 15.05 -25.02 -3.71
N PRO A 263 15.12 -23.68 -3.57
CA PRO A 263 15.05 -22.75 -4.71
C PRO A 263 16.28 -22.89 -5.61
N THR A 264 16.07 -22.89 -6.93
CA THR A 264 17.16 -23.10 -7.91
C THR A 264 17.80 -21.83 -8.44
N PHE A 265 17.11 -20.68 -8.30
CA PHE A 265 17.54 -19.37 -8.80
C PHE A 265 18.06 -19.44 -10.25
N LYS A 266 17.27 -20.01 -11.17
CA LYS A 266 17.63 -20.18 -12.59
C LYS A 266 17.90 -18.83 -13.26
N GLN A 267 18.92 -18.77 -14.12
CA GLN A 267 19.38 -17.52 -14.72
C GLN A 267 18.27 -16.85 -15.56
N GLU A 268 17.46 -17.65 -16.24
CA GLU A 268 16.36 -17.20 -17.09
C GLU A 268 15.27 -16.48 -16.27
N GLU A 269 14.98 -16.96 -15.06
CA GLU A 269 14.02 -16.33 -14.14
C GLU A 269 14.61 -15.09 -13.45
N ILE A 270 15.92 -15.08 -13.16
CA ILE A 270 16.64 -13.87 -12.73
C ILE A 270 16.54 -12.78 -13.82
N ASP A 271 16.82 -13.13 -15.08
CA ASP A 271 16.82 -12.20 -16.21
C ASP A 271 15.39 -11.74 -16.59
N ARG A 272 14.38 -12.59 -16.35
CA ARG A 272 12.97 -12.23 -16.45
C ARG A 272 12.57 -11.23 -15.37
N LEU A 273 12.83 -11.54 -14.10
CA LEU A 273 12.46 -10.68 -12.98
C LEU A 273 13.21 -9.35 -13.03
N ARG A 274 14.51 -9.35 -13.37
CA ARG A 274 15.30 -8.12 -13.54
C ARG A 274 14.69 -7.18 -14.58
N ARG A 275 14.22 -7.71 -15.73
CA ARG A 275 13.53 -6.91 -16.75
C ARG A 275 12.22 -6.32 -16.20
N GLN A 276 11.41 -7.13 -15.52
CA GLN A 276 10.16 -6.66 -14.89
C GLN A 276 10.42 -5.54 -13.86
N SER A 277 11.47 -5.67 -13.04
CA SER A 277 11.87 -4.64 -12.06
C SER A 277 12.37 -3.36 -12.75
N LEU A 278 13.15 -3.47 -13.83
CA LEU A 278 13.62 -2.32 -14.62
C LEU A 278 12.47 -1.57 -15.32
N ASP A 279 11.51 -2.31 -15.90
CA ASP A 279 10.31 -1.73 -16.50
C ASP A 279 9.43 -1.04 -15.43
N GLY A 280 9.27 -1.68 -14.26
CA GLY A 280 8.60 -1.09 -13.11
C GLY A 280 9.27 0.20 -12.60
N LEU A 281 10.61 0.21 -12.50
CA LEU A 281 11.40 1.40 -12.17
C LEU A 281 11.22 2.51 -13.20
N ARG A 282 11.22 2.20 -14.50
CA ARG A 282 11.02 3.19 -15.57
C ARG A 282 9.70 3.94 -15.41
N VAL A 283 8.63 3.24 -15.01
CA VAL A 283 7.33 3.87 -14.71
C VAL A 283 7.38 4.63 -13.38
N ALA A 284 7.97 4.05 -12.33
CA ALA A 284 8.02 4.66 -11.01
C ALA A 284 8.81 5.98 -10.99
N LEU A 285 9.95 6.06 -11.67
CA LEU A 285 10.79 7.26 -11.70
C LEU A 285 10.17 8.43 -12.49
N GLN A 286 9.12 8.18 -13.29
CA GLN A 286 8.33 9.22 -13.97
C GLN A 286 7.21 9.81 -13.08
N GLN A 287 6.93 9.21 -11.92
CA GLN A 287 5.88 9.67 -11.00
C GLN A 287 6.50 10.47 -9.83
N PRO A 288 6.15 11.75 -9.62
CA PRO A 288 6.78 12.60 -8.62
C PRO A 288 6.82 12.02 -7.19
N GLY A 289 5.71 11.43 -6.71
CA GLY A 289 5.65 10.83 -5.36
C GLY A 289 6.46 9.54 -5.22
N SER A 290 6.57 8.76 -6.31
CA SER A 290 7.40 7.55 -6.35
C SER A 290 8.88 7.93 -6.38
N LEU A 291 9.29 8.86 -7.25
CA LEU A 291 10.65 9.40 -7.29
C LEU A 291 11.05 10.05 -5.96
N ALA A 292 10.17 10.83 -5.34
CA ALA A 292 10.38 11.37 -4.00
C ALA A 292 10.67 10.24 -2.99
N SER A 293 9.93 9.14 -3.02
CA SER A 293 10.15 8.00 -2.12
C SER A 293 11.55 7.38 -2.25
N TYR A 294 12.11 7.28 -3.47
CA TYR A 294 13.49 6.84 -3.69
C TYR A 294 14.52 7.84 -3.12
N VAL A 295 14.27 9.15 -3.27
CA VAL A 295 15.17 10.19 -2.75
C VAL A 295 15.13 10.29 -1.22
N LEU A 296 13.96 10.14 -0.60
CA LEU A 296 13.76 10.30 0.85
C LEU A 296 14.57 9.27 1.67
N GLY A 297 14.70 8.03 1.20
CA GLY A 297 15.55 7.02 1.85
C GLY A 297 17.00 7.51 1.97
N ARG A 298 17.56 8.01 0.86
CA ARG A 298 18.92 8.57 0.81
C ARG A 298 19.08 9.82 1.67
N VAL A 299 18.06 10.68 1.74
CA VAL A 299 18.06 11.90 2.58
C VAL A 299 18.00 11.58 4.07
N VAL A 300 17.27 10.53 4.48
CA VAL A 300 17.13 10.17 5.91
C VAL A 300 18.33 9.38 6.42
N TYR A 301 18.85 8.42 5.64
CA TYR A 301 19.82 7.43 6.11
C TYR A 301 21.22 7.54 5.46
N GLY A 302 21.39 8.32 4.38
CA GLY A 302 22.66 8.48 3.69
C GLY A 302 23.18 7.16 3.10
N ASP A 303 24.43 6.82 3.39
CA ASP A 303 25.06 5.53 3.07
C ASP A 303 24.76 4.40 4.06
N GLY A 304 23.87 4.64 5.03
CA GLY A 304 23.41 3.62 5.98
C GLY A 304 22.51 2.55 5.36
N GLU A 305 22.29 1.48 6.11
CA GLU A 305 21.65 0.23 5.65
C GLU A 305 20.22 0.37 5.10
N TYR A 306 19.51 1.47 5.38
CA TYR A 306 18.19 1.77 4.82
C TYR A 306 18.19 2.90 3.76
N GLY A 307 19.36 3.40 3.38
CA GLY A 307 19.52 4.59 2.53
C GLY A 307 19.51 4.34 1.03
N HIS A 308 19.76 3.10 0.60
CA HIS A 308 19.63 2.70 -0.80
C HIS A 308 18.19 2.27 -1.14
N ALA A 309 17.92 2.14 -2.43
CA ALA A 309 16.65 1.60 -2.91
C ALA A 309 16.55 0.09 -2.60
N SER A 310 15.54 -0.33 -1.83
CA SER A 310 15.35 -1.76 -1.47
C SER A 310 15.00 -2.65 -2.66
N GLY A 311 14.29 -2.11 -3.65
CA GLY A 311 14.02 -2.76 -4.95
C GLY A 311 15.11 -2.57 -6.00
N GLY A 312 16.25 -1.96 -5.63
CA GLY A 312 17.34 -1.62 -6.54
C GLY A 312 17.12 -0.40 -7.42
N THR A 313 18.09 -0.14 -8.30
CA THR A 313 18.11 1.00 -9.23
C THR A 313 18.41 0.55 -10.67
N PRO A 314 18.24 1.42 -11.68
CA PRO A 314 18.65 1.11 -13.06
C PRO A 314 20.11 0.71 -13.21
N GLU A 315 20.98 1.16 -12.30
CA GLU A 315 22.42 0.88 -12.26
C GLU A 315 22.74 -0.42 -11.50
N THR A 316 22.10 -0.68 -10.36
CA THR A 316 22.42 -1.86 -9.52
C THR A 316 21.76 -3.13 -10.01
N LEU A 317 20.53 -3.09 -10.53
CA LEU A 317 19.83 -4.30 -10.99
C LEU A 317 20.58 -5.06 -12.10
N PRO A 318 21.19 -4.42 -13.12
CA PRO A 318 22.05 -5.09 -14.09
C PRO A 318 23.35 -5.65 -13.49
N ALA A 319 23.84 -5.07 -12.39
CA ALA A 319 25.09 -5.49 -11.75
C ALA A 319 24.92 -6.74 -10.87
N ILE A 320 23.71 -7.02 -10.37
CA ILE A 320 23.42 -8.21 -9.53
C ILE A 320 23.56 -9.49 -10.35
N GLN A 321 24.48 -10.36 -9.90
CA GLN A 321 24.76 -11.67 -10.48
C GLN A 321 24.04 -12.78 -9.71
N ARG A 322 23.93 -13.97 -10.33
CA ARG A 322 23.36 -15.16 -9.68
C ARG A 322 24.13 -15.55 -8.40
N SER A 323 25.45 -15.34 -8.38
CA SER A 323 26.28 -15.54 -7.19
C SER A 323 25.86 -14.64 -6.02
N ASP A 324 25.47 -13.40 -6.29
CA ASP A 324 25.07 -12.45 -5.24
C ASP A 324 23.78 -12.92 -4.55
N ILE A 325 22.82 -13.41 -5.35
CA ILE A 325 21.55 -14.00 -4.89
C ILE A 325 21.78 -15.29 -4.09
N LEU A 326 22.63 -16.20 -4.59
CA LEU A 326 22.99 -17.43 -3.87
C LEU A 326 23.69 -17.14 -2.55
N ASN A 327 24.69 -16.25 -2.56
CA ASN A 327 25.39 -15.81 -1.35
C ASN A 327 24.42 -15.18 -0.34
N PHE A 328 23.46 -14.35 -0.78
CA PHE A 328 22.45 -13.78 0.11
C PHE A 328 21.55 -14.86 0.72
N TYR A 329 21.09 -15.81 -0.11
CA TYR A 329 20.29 -16.95 0.34
C TYR A 329 21.06 -17.80 1.37
N GLU A 330 22.22 -18.33 1.02
CA GLU A 330 23.00 -19.25 1.86
C GLU A 330 23.42 -18.64 3.21
N ASN A 331 23.73 -17.34 3.24
CA ASN A 331 24.14 -16.65 4.46
C ASN A 331 22.99 -16.34 5.42
N TYR A 332 21.78 -16.07 4.91
CA TYR A 332 20.71 -15.47 5.71
C TYR A 332 19.38 -16.25 5.77
N TYR A 333 19.13 -17.16 4.83
CA TYR A 333 17.95 -18.04 4.83
C TYR A 333 18.24 -19.27 5.69
N ARG A 334 18.03 -19.11 7.01
CA ARG A 334 18.38 -20.12 8.02
C ARG A 334 17.28 -20.25 9.08
N PRO A 335 17.10 -21.43 9.71
CA PRO A 335 16.07 -21.63 10.73
C PRO A 335 16.30 -20.74 11.97
N ASP A 336 17.54 -20.55 12.40
CA ASP A 336 17.91 -19.69 13.55
C ASP A 336 17.60 -18.19 13.33
N ASN A 337 17.42 -17.78 12.08
CA ASN A 337 17.09 -16.42 11.66
C ASN A 337 15.61 -16.27 11.21
N ALA A 338 14.79 -17.32 11.34
CA ALA A 338 13.43 -17.35 10.81
C ALA A 338 12.36 -17.52 11.91
N THR A 339 11.11 -17.23 11.55
CA THR A 339 9.92 -17.48 12.36
C THR A 339 8.80 -17.95 11.44
N LEU A 340 8.30 -19.16 11.68
CA LEU A 340 7.15 -19.74 10.97
C LEU A 340 5.87 -19.43 11.74
N VAL A 341 4.95 -18.71 11.12
CA VAL A 341 3.68 -18.30 11.72
C VAL A 341 2.53 -19.06 11.07
N PHE A 342 1.74 -19.73 11.89
CA PHE A 342 0.46 -20.35 11.51
C PHE A 342 -0.69 -19.51 12.07
N SER A 343 -1.70 -19.20 11.25
CA SER A 343 -2.89 -18.45 11.68
C SER A 343 -4.14 -18.97 10.97
N GLY A 344 -5.15 -19.39 11.75
CA GLY A 344 -6.36 -19.98 11.20
C GLY A 344 -6.84 -21.22 11.97
N ASN A 345 -7.61 -22.07 11.30
CA ASN A 345 -8.09 -23.33 11.86
C ASN A 345 -6.96 -24.38 11.82
N VAL A 346 -6.15 -24.36 12.88
CA VAL A 346 -5.04 -25.26 13.19
C VAL A 346 -4.81 -25.20 14.72
N SER A 347 -4.55 -26.33 15.36
CA SER A 347 -4.19 -26.35 16.79
C SER A 347 -2.69 -26.08 16.98
N PHE A 348 -2.27 -25.71 18.20
CA PHE A 348 -0.85 -25.51 18.51
C PHE A 348 0.00 -26.77 18.27
N GLU A 349 -0.47 -27.94 18.69
CA GLU A 349 0.25 -29.21 18.48
C GLU A 349 0.32 -29.58 16.98
N GLN A 350 -0.76 -29.35 16.22
CA GLN A 350 -0.76 -29.57 14.77
C GLN A 350 0.19 -28.62 14.03
N GLY A 351 0.24 -27.34 14.44
CA GLY A 351 1.19 -26.36 13.90
C GLY A 351 2.65 -26.73 14.21
N LYS A 352 2.92 -27.27 15.41
CA LYS A 352 4.22 -27.81 15.80
C LYS A 352 4.59 -29.06 14.98
N GLU A 353 3.67 -30.00 14.80
CA GLU A 353 3.88 -31.20 13.97
C GLU A 353 4.19 -30.82 12.52
N TYR A 354 3.44 -29.87 11.95
CA TYR A 354 3.71 -29.33 10.62
C TYR A 354 5.07 -28.64 10.52
N ALA A 355 5.44 -27.81 11.50
CA ALA A 355 6.75 -27.18 11.51
C ALA A 355 7.89 -28.20 11.55
N GLU A 356 7.79 -29.22 12.41
CA GLU A 356 8.80 -30.29 12.52
C GLU A 356 8.87 -31.12 11.23
N LYS A 357 7.73 -31.57 10.70
CA LYS A 357 7.64 -32.39 9.48
C LYS A 357 8.23 -31.72 8.25
N PHE A 358 7.99 -30.42 8.08
CA PHE A 358 8.35 -29.70 6.86
C PHE A 358 9.63 -28.87 6.96
N PHE A 359 10.03 -28.46 8.17
CA PHE A 359 11.20 -27.59 8.38
C PHE A 359 12.19 -28.12 9.43
N GLY A 360 11.91 -29.19 10.18
CA GLY A 360 12.83 -29.72 11.20
C GLY A 360 14.19 -30.16 10.65
N SER A 361 14.22 -30.63 9.39
CA SER A 361 15.46 -31.02 8.69
C SER A 361 16.29 -29.84 8.14
N TRP A 362 15.77 -28.60 8.20
CA TRP A 362 16.48 -27.40 7.75
C TRP A 362 17.70 -27.15 8.63
N LYS A 363 18.87 -26.97 8.00
CA LYS A 363 20.17 -26.84 8.70
C LYS A 363 20.65 -25.40 8.74
N VAL A 364 21.36 -25.05 9.81
CA VAL A 364 22.21 -23.85 9.86
C VAL A 364 23.54 -24.19 9.20
N ASN A 365 23.80 -23.67 8.00
CA ASN A 365 25.05 -23.92 7.28
C ASN A 365 26.22 -23.11 7.85
N GLN A 366 26.01 -21.81 8.11
CA GLN A 366 26.98 -20.92 8.75
C GLN A 366 26.26 -19.90 9.63
N THR A 367 26.79 -19.64 10.83
CA THR A 367 26.30 -18.57 11.70
C THR A 367 26.96 -17.25 11.29
N VAL A 368 26.38 -16.54 10.33
CA VAL A 368 26.72 -15.13 10.09
C VAL A 368 26.13 -14.29 11.24
N PRO A 369 26.95 -13.60 12.05
CA PRO A 369 26.45 -12.70 13.08
C PRO A 369 25.68 -11.56 12.40
N ARG A 370 24.47 -11.24 12.89
CA ARG A 370 23.73 -10.07 12.41
C ARG A 370 24.55 -8.81 12.77
N PRO A 371 25.00 -7.99 11.80
CA PRO A 371 25.61 -6.70 12.09
C PRO A 371 24.64 -5.87 12.94
N VAL A 372 25.14 -5.28 14.02
CA VAL A 372 24.38 -4.29 14.78
C VAL A 372 24.19 -3.09 13.86
N SER A 373 22.94 -2.79 13.52
CA SER A 373 22.60 -1.77 12.52
C SER A 373 23.33 -0.47 12.81
N ALA A 374 23.95 0.09 11.77
CA ALA A 374 24.51 1.43 11.83
C ALA A 374 23.40 2.38 12.31
N THR A 375 23.73 3.20 13.32
CA THR A 375 22.90 4.36 13.71
C THR A 375 22.52 5.13 12.46
N ALA A 376 21.26 5.62 12.40
CA ALA A 376 20.89 6.63 11.42
C ALA A 376 21.99 7.70 11.41
N GLY A 377 22.60 7.93 10.24
CA GLY A 377 23.67 8.92 10.08
C GLY A 377 23.21 10.28 10.62
N THR A 378 24.14 11.17 10.99
CA THR A 378 23.80 12.45 11.62
C THR A 378 22.82 13.27 10.78
N TRP A 379 21.53 13.11 11.08
CA TRP A 379 20.45 13.67 10.28
C TRP A 379 20.49 15.19 10.39
N LYS A 380 20.49 15.85 9.24
CA LYS A 380 20.47 17.31 9.13
C LYS A 380 19.26 17.70 8.28
N PRO A 381 18.43 18.67 8.72
CA PRO A 381 17.38 19.23 7.89
C PRO A 381 17.97 19.68 6.55
N THR A 382 17.53 19.05 5.47
CA THR A 382 18.04 19.26 4.12
C THR A 382 16.85 19.43 3.18
N THR A 383 16.89 20.45 2.33
CA THR A 383 15.89 20.65 1.27
C THR A 383 16.46 20.08 -0.03
N VAL A 384 15.77 19.11 -0.61
CA VAL A 384 16.08 18.57 -1.94
C VAL A 384 14.93 18.95 -2.88
N VAL A 385 15.27 19.54 -4.02
CA VAL A 385 14.34 19.80 -5.12
C VAL A 385 14.77 18.93 -6.29
N VAL A 386 13.85 18.12 -6.79
CA VAL A 386 14.06 17.32 -8.02
C VAL A 386 13.21 17.97 -9.10
N ASP A 387 13.86 18.48 -10.14
CA ASP A 387 13.17 19.13 -11.24
C ASP A 387 12.49 18.08 -12.13
N MET A 388 11.20 18.30 -12.42
CA MET A 388 10.36 17.45 -13.24
C MET A 388 9.42 18.35 -14.07
N PRO A 389 9.93 19.05 -15.09
CA PRO A 389 9.16 20.10 -15.79
C PRO A 389 7.90 19.57 -16.49
N GLU A 390 7.88 18.29 -16.87
CA GLU A 390 6.74 17.61 -17.49
C GLU A 390 5.71 17.07 -16.47
N ALA A 391 5.95 17.22 -15.16
CA ALA A 391 5.03 16.74 -14.14
C ALA A 391 3.86 17.73 -13.93
N GLY A 392 2.63 17.28 -14.20
CA GLY A 392 1.42 18.08 -13.99
C GLY A 392 1.10 18.46 -12.53
N GLN A 393 1.87 17.97 -11.56
CA GLN A 393 1.81 18.35 -10.15
C GLN A 393 3.17 18.12 -9.48
N ALA A 394 3.52 18.97 -8.50
CA ALA A 394 4.62 18.70 -7.59
C ALA A 394 4.17 17.71 -6.51
N SER A 395 5.06 16.82 -6.06
CA SER A 395 4.86 16.09 -4.81
C SER A 395 5.75 16.69 -3.73
N VAL A 396 5.17 17.01 -2.57
CA VAL A 396 5.90 17.60 -1.45
C VAL A 396 5.96 16.60 -0.32
N SER A 397 7.16 16.27 0.15
CA SER A 397 7.36 15.36 1.26
C SER A 397 8.29 15.95 2.31
N VAL A 398 7.92 15.81 3.58
CA VAL A 398 8.73 16.17 4.75
C VAL A 398 8.97 14.90 5.53
N THR A 399 10.24 14.54 5.72
CA THR A 399 10.63 13.30 6.40
C THR A 399 11.69 13.53 7.48
N LYS A 400 11.75 12.63 8.45
CA LYS A 400 12.80 12.56 9.47
C LYS A 400 12.96 11.11 9.96
N PRO A 401 14.09 10.75 10.58
CA PRO A 401 14.20 9.52 11.35
C PRO A 401 13.09 9.42 12.39
N ALA A 402 12.59 8.20 12.60
CA ALA A 402 11.56 7.87 13.57
C ALA A 402 12.05 6.83 14.59
N ILE A 403 11.19 6.62 15.59
CA ILE A 403 11.36 5.60 16.62
C ILE A 403 11.47 4.19 16.01
N LYS A 404 12.14 3.32 16.75
CA LYS A 404 12.20 1.88 16.47
C LYS A 404 10.87 1.20 16.76
N ARG A 405 10.68 0.00 16.21
CA ARG A 405 9.47 -0.82 16.43
C ARG A 405 9.25 -1.23 17.90
N ASP A 406 10.32 -1.36 18.68
CA ASP A 406 10.32 -1.74 20.10
C ASP A 406 10.32 -0.53 21.06
N SER A 407 10.21 0.69 20.54
CA SER A 407 10.15 1.91 21.36
C SER A 407 8.90 1.92 22.26
N PRO A 408 8.99 2.35 23.52
CA PRO A 408 7.81 2.55 24.37
C PRO A 408 6.82 3.56 23.78
N ASP A 409 7.31 4.51 22.96
CA ASP A 409 6.50 5.50 22.27
C ASP A 409 5.79 4.93 21.03
N TYR A 410 5.99 3.66 20.65
CA TYR A 410 5.45 3.10 19.39
C TYR A 410 3.93 3.29 19.26
N TYR A 411 3.16 2.88 20.27
CA TYR A 411 1.70 3.02 20.26
C TYR A 411 1.24 4.48 20.35
N ALA A 412 1.93 5.32 21.12
CA ALA A 412 1.66 6.75 21.17
C ALA A 412 1.92 7.42 19.81
N GLY A 413 2.98 7.01 19.12
CA GLY A 413 3.34 7.42 17.76
C GLY A 413 2.31 7.02 16.71
N LEU A 414 1.73 5.82 16.81
CA LEU A 414 0.61 5.40 15.95
C LEU A 414 -0.61 6.32 16.12
N VAL A 415 -1.00 6.62 17.36
CA VAL A 415 -2.14 7.51 17.66
C VAL A 415 -1.85 8.95 17.20
N ALA A 416 -0.62 9.43 17.41
CA ALA A 416 -0.20 10.75 16.92
C ALA A 416 -0.23 10.83 15.39
N ASN A 417 0.27 9.80 14.69
CA ASN A 417 0.18 9.71 13.23
C ASN A 417 -1.29 9.65 12.75
N ALA A 418 -2.14 8.92 13.47
CA ALA A 418 -3.56 8.80 13.14
C ALA A 418 -4.26 10.17 13.12
N VAL A 419 -4.05 10.97 14.18
CA VAL A 419 -4.60 12.34 14.28
C VAL A 419 -3.98 13.30 13.25
N LEU A 420 -2.67 13.15 12.98
CA LEU A 420 -1.94 14.07 12.12
C LEU A 420 -2.28 13.88 10.64
N GLY A 421 -2.24 12.65 10.12
CA GLY A 421 -2.31 12.41 8.68
C GLY A 421 -2.90 11.07 8.24
N ASN A 422 -3.60 10.31 9.10
CA ASN A 422 -4.31 9.11 8.67
C ASN A 422 -5.81 9.39 8.47
N GLY A 423 -6.34 9.00 7.31
CA GLY A 423 -7.76 9.16 6.98
C GLY A 423 -8.23 10.60 6.72
N PHE A 424 -9.48 10.74 6.29
CA PHE A 424 -10.02 11.99 5.75
C PHE A 424 -10.14 13.14 6.76
N GLY A 425 -10.40 12.83 8.03
CA GLY A 425 -10.55 13.83 9.11
C GLY A 425 -9.22 14.29 9.74
N SER A 426 -8.08 13.80 9.27
CA SER A 426 -6.76 14.13 9.80
C SER A 426 -6.40 15.61 9.65
N ARG A 427 -5.50 16.10 10.51
CA ARG A 427 -5.09 17.51 10.52
C ARG A 427 -4.48 17.95 9.18
N LEU A 428 -3.59 17.17 8.60
CA LEU A 428 -2.98 17.47 7.30
C LEU A 428 -4.03 17.58 6.20
N ASN A 429 -4.92 16.59 6.09
CA ASN A 429 -5.95 16.59 5.05
C ASN A 429 -6.95 17.75 5.24
N ARG A 430 -7.31 18.09 6.48
CA ARG A 430 -8.19 19.22 6.76
C ARG A 430 -7.56 20.56 6.39
N GLU A 431 -6.32 20.81 6.76
CA GLU A 431 -5.67 22.10 6.49
C GLU A 431 -5.20 22.26 5.04
N ILE A 432 -4.74 21.20 4.37
CA ILE A 432 -4.16 21.26 3.01
C ILE A 432 -5.23 21.05 1.93
N ARG A 433 -6.02 19.98 2.02
CA ARG A 433 -7.07 19.64 1.03
C ARG A 433 -8.35 20.41 1.30
N ILE A 434 -8.98 20.24 2.47
CA ILE A 434 -10.35 20.73 2.71
C ILE A 434 -10.41 22.26 2.79
N LYS A 435 -9.55 22.89 3.60
CA LYS A 435 -9.59 24.35 3.82
C LYS A 435 -8.93 25.18 2.72
N ARG A 436 -7.95 24.62 2.00
CA ARG A 436 -7.09 25.38 1.07
C ARG A 436 -7.07 24.86 -0.37
N GLY A 437 -7.56 23.64 -0.64
CA GLY A 437 -7.60 23.06 -1.98
C GLY A 437 -6.23 22.85 -2.65
N LEU A 438 -5.13 22.78 -1.87
CA LEU A 438 -3.75 22.81 -2.41
C LEU A 438 -3.27 21.45 -2.94
N SER A 439 -3.84 20.35 -2.47
CA SER A 439 -3.57 18.99 -2.94
C SER A 439 -4.85 18.17 -2.90
N TYR A 440 -4.92 17.13 -3.74
CA TYR A 440 -6.02 16.17 -3.74
C TYR A 440 -6.10 15.37 -2.43
N GLY A 441 -5.00 15.25 -1.69
CA GLY A 441 -4.98 14.67 -0.35
C GLY A 441 -3.60 14.75 0.30
N ALA A 442 -3.56 15.02 1.60
CA ALA A 442 -2.33 15.04 2.39
C ALA A 442 -2.38 13.97 3.49
N ARG A 443 -1.27 13.25 3.68
CA ARG A 443 -1.19 12.09 4.59
C ARG A 443 0.13 12.06 5.37
N SER A 444 0.20 11.24 6.41
CA SER A 444 1.46 10.88 7.05
C SER A 444 1.55 9.41 7.44
N SER A 445 2.78 8.90 7.44
CA SER A 445 3.13 7.55 7.86
C SER A 445 4.20 7.57 8.95
N LEU A 446 4.07 6.62 9.87
CA LEU A 446 5.10 6.23 10.83
C LEU A 446 5.57 4.82 10.44
N ASP A 447 6.63 4.74 9.64
CA ASP A 447 7.32 3.48 9.34
C ASP A 447 8.29 3.20 10.49
N ALA A 448 7.88 2.35 11.43
CA ALA A 448 8.71 1.94 12.57
C ALA A 448 9.32 0.56 12.29
N ARG A 449 10.53 0.56 11.71
CA ARG A 449 11.34 -0.64 11.41
C ARG A 449 12.05 -1.15 12.65
N ARG A 450 12.69 -2.32 12.52
CA ARG A 450 13.43 -2.94 13.63
C ARG A 450 14.54 -2.06 14.20
N ASP A 451 15.38 -1.45 13.36
CA ASP A 451 16.56 -0.73 13.85
C ASP A 451 16.44 0.79 13.80
N THR A 452 15.85 1.37 12.75
CA THR A 452 15.43 2.78 12.70
C THR A 452 14.38 3.00 11.61
N GLY A 453 13.36 3.79 11.94
CA GLY A 453 12.22 4.07 11.07
C GLY A 453 12.27 5.45 10.40
N ALA A 454 11.25 5.76 9.61
CA ALA A 454 11.01 7.10 9.09
C ALA A 454 9.59 7.59 9.42
N PHE A 455 9.49 8.87 9.77
CA PHE A 455 8.21 9.57 9.83
C PHE A 455 8.15 10.49 8.61
N THR A 456 7.13 10.32 7.77
CA THR A 456 6.97 11.08 6.53
C THR A 456 5.57 11.66 6.45
N ALA A 457 5.46 12.95 6.17
CA ALA A 457 4.23 13.61 5.74
C ALA A 457 4.36 13.97 4.25
N SER A 458 3.32 13.70 3.46
CA SER A 458 3.30 13.98 2.01
C SER A 458 1.98 14.58 1.54
N ALA A 459 2.05 15.40 0.50
CA ALA A 459 0.94 16.05 -0.19
C ALA A 459 1.20 16.15 -1.70
#